data_AF-A0AAU6F345-F1
#
_entry.id   AF-A0AAU6F345-F1
#
_cell.length_a   1.000
_cell.length_b   1.000
_cell.length_c   1.000
_cell.angle_alpha   90.00
_cell.angle_beta   90.00
_cell.angle_gamma   90.00
#
_symmetry.space_group_name_H-M   'P 1'
#
loop_
_entity.id
_entity.type
_entity.pdbx_description
1 polymer ?
#
loop_
_entity_poly.entity_id
_entity_poly.type
_entity_poly.pdbx_seq_one_letter_code
_entity_poly.pdbx_strand_id
1 'polypeptide(L)'
;MGFKRVWPTTGVVALTGALLLGSATSASADYIRDKQWPLTAFNAKKVWTVSQGQGVTVAVVDSGVVGTHPDLTGQVLPGKDFTGAGNPNEDTLGHGTSMAGIIAAHGHGAGNADGVMGLAPKAKILPVRVTTPDNDNPETNWAPAVRYAVDAGAKVINLSFAASNGSSTSKGAEAIAYAQQHDVVVVAGAGNDGIDNIGFPASLPGVVSVGAVDESLKVGNDSNWGKGLVLTAPGVKNIVVAPNQPNGYAEATGTSDSTAYVSAEAALLRAKFPNLTAGQIINRMIKSATYGDNAVSKKPDEKLGYGMIRPYSALTMDIPAGPKEGPLAQSPVASKSAANPEKSDTPKKDSSSSSSDDSSSVSPIAIVAGIAVVVVIAIIVVVIIRRRNRGGPGGPGGGTPAQGYGGYPNQPQYPANAPGQAPQNPPYAQQPPYQGQ
;
A
#
# COMPACT_ATOMS: atom_id res chain seq x y z
N MET A 1 -31.89 82.29 -24.97
CA MET A 1 -32.09 80.83 -25.04
C MET A 1 -30.79 80.16 -24.63
N GLY A 2 -30.84 79.15 -23.76
CA GLY A 2 -29.63 78.50 -23.24
C GLY A 2 -29.53 77.05 -23.67
N PHE A 3 -28.33 76.47 -23.55
CA PHE A 3 -28.13 75.02 -23.39
C PHE A 3 -26.89 74.77 -22.51
N LYS A 4 -27.03 73.88 -21.53
CA LYS A 4 -25.93 73.40 -20.67
C LYS A 4 -25.37 72.08 -21.25
N ARG A 5 -24.06 71.84 -21.10
CA ARG A 5 -23.41 70.52 -20.89
C ARG A 5 -21.93 70.79 -20.55
N VAL A 6 -21.48 70.67 -19.30
CA VAL A 6 -21.22 69.46 -18.49
C VAL A 6 -19.98 68.69 -18.99
N TRP A 7 -18.90 68.74 -18.20
CA TRP A 7 -17.71 67.89 -18.33
C TRP A 7 -17.98 66.45 -17.86
N PRO A 8 -17.37 65.43 -18.48
CA PRO A 8 -17.15 64.13 -17.87
C PRO A 8 -15.73 64.04 -17.28
N THR A 9 -15.64 63.96 -15.96
CA THR A 9 -14.46 63.41 -15.28
C THR A 9 -14.51 61.89 -15.32
N THR A 10 -13.56 61.27 -16.02
CA THR A 10 -13.25 59.83 -15.92
C THR A 10 -11.73 59.73 -15.90
N GLY A 11 -11.07 59.08 -14.94
CA GLY A 11 -11.57 58.19 -13.90
C GLY A 11 -10.61 57.02 -13.83
N VAL A 12 -9.58 57.13 -12.98
CA VAL A 12 -8.53 56.11 -12.83
C VAL A 12 -9.15 54.83 -12.28
N VAL A 13 -9.08 53.73 -13.03
CA VAL A 13 -9.37 52.38 -12.52
C VAL A 13 -8.04 51.66 -12.30
N ALA A 14 -7.85 51.19 -11.08
CA ALA A 14 -6.56 50.71 -10.58
C ALA A 14 -6.19 49.30 -11.09
N LEU A 15 -4.88 49.03 -11.12
CA LEU A 15 -4.34 47.68 -11.28
C LEU A 15 -4.62 46.84 -10.02
N THR A 16 -5.75 46.13 -9.98
CA THR A 16 -6.05 45.12 -8.95
C THR A 16 -6.70 43.88 -9.57
N GLY A 17 -5.93 43.16 -10.41
CA GLY A 17 -6.43 41.96 -11.10
C GLY A 17 -5.41 40.82 -11.34
N ALA A 18 -4.16 40.97 -10.90
CA ALA A 18 -3.05 40.08 -11.29
C ALA A 18 -2.52 39.15 -10.18
N LEU A 19 -3.12 39.14 -8.98
CA LEU A 19 -2.56 38.46 -7.78
C LEU A 19 -3.40 37.30 -7.21
N LEU A 20 -4.48 36.87 -7.86
CA LEU A 20 -5.39 35.83 -7.34
C LEU A 20 -5.29 34.45 -8.05
N LEU A 21 -4.40 34.30 -9.03
CA LEU A 21 -4.22 33.03 -9.77
C LEU A 21 -3.10 32.14 -9.21
N GLY A 22 -2.32 32.61 -8.22
CA GLY A 22 -1.25 31.84 -7.59
C GLY A 22 -1.63 31.07 -6.32
N SER A 23 -2.78 31.36 -5.72
CA SER A 23 -3.18 30.82 -4.40
C SER A 23 -4.13 29.63 -4.45
N ALA A 24 -4.75 29.35 -5.61
CA ALA A 24 -5.77 28.31 -5.75
C ALA A 24 -5.18 26.88 -5.81
N THR A 25 -3.94 26.72 -6.25
CA THR A 25 -3.27 25.39 -6.34
C THR A 25 -2.73 24.92 -5.00
N SER A 26 -2.04 25.79 -4.24
CA SER A 26 -1.48 25.44 -2.92
C SER A 26 -2.56 25.01 -1.92
N ALA A 27 -3.74 25.62 -1.95
CA ALA A 27 -4.86 25.27 -1.07
C ALA A 27 -5.39 23.83 -1.26
N SER A 28 -5.07 23.17 -2.38
CA SER A 28 -5.44 21.76 -2.61
C SER A 28 -4.40 20.75 -2.09
N ALA A 29 -3.19 21.20 -1.76
CA ALA A 29 -2.08 20.31 -1.39
C ALA A 29 -2.02 20.02 0.11
N ASP A 30 -2.20 21.05 0.95
CA ASP A 30 -2.28 20.92 2.42
C ASP A 30 -3.36 19.88 2.84
N TYR A 31 -4.48 19.85 2.11
CA TYR A 31 -5.64 18.98 2.38
C TYR A 31 -5.38 17.46 2.27
N ILE A 32 -4.36 17.03 1.53
CA ILE A 32 -4.04 15.59 1.37
C ILE A 32 -3.18 15.10 2.53
N ARG A 33 -2.19 15.89 2.95
CA ARG A 33 -1.25 15.52 4.01
C ARG A 33 -1.86 15.60 5.39
N ASP A 34 -2.69 16.62 5.65
CA ASP A 34 -3.38 16.79 6.93
C ASP A 34 -4.35 15.64 7.24
N LYS A 35 -4.78 14.89 6.22
CA LYS A 35 -5.58 13.67 6.37
C LYS A 35 -4.78 12.39 6.65
N GLN A 36 -3.44 12.43 6.63
CA GLN A 36 -2.62 11.27 7.01
C GLN A 36 -2.58 11.12 8.54
N TRP A 37 -3.74 10.80 9.13
CA TRP A 37 -3.89 10.51 10.56
C TRP A 37 -2.83 9.54 11.11
N PRO A 38 -2.33 8.51 10.38
CA PRO A 38 -1.29 7.61 10.89
C PRO A 38 0.01 8.35 11.21
N LEU A 39 0.40 9.32 10.40
CA LEU A 39 1.62 10.12 10.62
C LEU A 39 1.46 11.05 11.83
N THR A 40 0.25 11.54 12.08
CA THR A 40 -0.08 12.30 13.30
C THR A 40 -0.01 11.39 14.53
N ALA A 41 -0.65 10.22 14.49
CA ALA A 41 -0.65 9.23 15.58
C ALA A 41 0.77 8.73 15.92
N PHE A 42 1.62 8.49 14.92
CA PHE A 42 3.03 8.13 15.12
C PHE A 42 3.95 9.29 15.51
N ASN A 43 3.45 10.54 15.44
CA ASN A 43 4.25 11.75 15.55
C ASN A 43 5.46 11.71 14.59
N ALA A 44 5.18 11.52 13.30
CA ALA A 44 6.19 11.26 12.26
C ALA A 44 7.28 12.34 12.20
N LYS A 45 6.94 13.62 12.50
CA LYS A 45 7.93 14.70 12.64
C LYS A 45 9.02 14.38 13.68
N LYS A 46 8.67 13.79 14.84
CA LYS A 46 9.66 13.30 15.83
C LYS A 46 10.38 12.04 15.36
N VAL A 47 9.70 11.11 14.70
CA VAL A 47 10.32 9.91 14.09
C VAL A 47 11.47 10.31 13.16
N TRP A 48 11.21 11.27 12.27
CA TRP A 48 12.14 11.73 11.25
C TRP A 48 13.35 12.52 11.76
N THR A 49 13.32 13.06 12.98
CA THR A 49 14.53 13.60 13.63
C THR A 49 15.52 12.51 14.05
N VAL A 50 15.08 11.24 14.10
CA VAL A 50 15.86 10.12 14.62
C VAL A 50 16.23 9.11 13.52
N SER A 51 15.32 8.85 12.57
CA SER A 51 15.57 8.02 11.38
C SER A 51 14.56 8.36 10.28
N GLN A 52 14.95 8.20 9.01
CA GLN A 52 14.04 8.29 7.87
C GLN A 52 14.13 7.05 6.94
N GLY A 53 14.82 5.98 7.37
CA GLY A 53 15.00 4.75 6.58
C GLY A 53 16.18 4.78 5.60
N GLN A 54 17.10 5.74 5.74
CA GLN A 54 18.26 5.92 4.87
C GLN A 54 19.04 4.62 4.65
N GLY A 55 19.33 4.29 3.38
CA GLY A 55 20.17 3.14 3.02
C GLY A 55 19.48 1.77 3.17
N VAL A 56 18.19 1.73 3.52
CA VAL A 56 17.43 0.49 3.64
C VAL A 56 16.56 0.27 2.40
N THR A 57 16.73 -0.90 1.77
CA THR A 57 15.83 -1.38 0.71
C THR A 57 14.69 -2.19 1.31
N VAL A 58 13.46 -1.80 1.02
CA VAL A 58 12.22 -2.52 1.32
C VAL A 58 11.69 -3.10 0.01
N ALA A 59 11.53 -4.42 -0.06
CA ALA A 59 10.85 -5.04 -1.19
C ALA A 59 9.34 -4.98 -1.02
N VAL A 60 8.65 -4.48 -2.04
CA VAL A 60 7.19 -4.50 -2.13
C VAL A 60 6.84 -5.60 -3.13
N VAL A 61 6.44 -6.76 -2.59
CA VAL A 61 6.05 -7.94 -3.37
C VAL A 61 4.54 -7.86 -3.56
N ASP A 62 4.10 -7.33 -4.70
CA ASP A 62 2.73 -6.83 -4.87
C ASP A 62 2.33 -6.72 -6.36
N SER A 63 1.43 -5.82 -6.74
CA SER A 63 0.94 -5.61 -8.11
C SER A 63 1.87 -4.82 -9.04
N GLY A 64 3.03 -4.39 -8.53
CA GLY A 64 3.97 -3.47 -9.20
C GLY A 64 4.02 -2.11 -8.49
N VAL A 65 4.87 -1.18 -8.96
CA VAL A 65 4.94 0.19 -8.39
C VAL A 65 5.19 1.25 -9.46
N VAL A 66 4.29 2.22 -9.59
CA VAL A 66 4.47 3.38 -10.49
C VAL A 66 5.50 4.36 -9.91
N GLY A 67 6.79 4.06 -10.12
CA GLY A 67 7.92 4.88 -9.65
C GLY A 67 8.03 6.27 -10.29
N THR A 68 7.22 6.57 -11.31
CA THR A 68 7.09 7.91 -11.89
C THR A 68 6.06 8.79 -11.18
N HIS A 69 5.34 8.27 -10.17
CA HIS A 69 4.44 9.08 -9.35
C HIS A 69 5.24 10.19 -8.62
N PRO A 70 4.78 11.45 -8.56
CA PRO A 70 5.55 12.57 -8.01
C PRO A 70 6.11 12.31 -6.61
N ASP A 71 5.31 11.70 -5.72
CA ASP A 71 5.73 11.38 -4.35
C ASP A 71 6.72 10.21 -4.22
N LEU A 72 6.96 9.43 -5.29
CA LEU A 72 7.80 8.23 -5.29
C LEU A 72 9.02 8.35 -6.22
N THR A 73 9.15 9.46 -6.94
CA THR A 73 10.21 9.63 -7.95
C THR A 73 11.60 9.51 -7.32
N GLY A 74 12.45 8.68 -7.94
CA GLY A 74 13.79 8.39 -7.41
C GLY A 74 13.85 7.49 -6.16
N GLN A 75 12.72 7.02 -5.60
CA GLN A 75 12.70 6.03 -4.50
C GLN A 75 12.63 4.59 -4.98
N VAL A 76 12.07 4.37 -6.16
CA VAL A 76 11.84 3.03 -6.74
C VAL A 76 13.08 2.57 -7.51
N LEU A 77 13.60 1.40 -7.13
CA LEU A 77 14.74 0.73 -7.73
C LEU A 77 14.32 -0.11 -8.95
N PRO A 78 15.26 -0.55 -9.81
CA PRO A 78 15.00 -1.61 -10.78
C PRO A 78 14.47 -2.87 -10.10
N GLY A 79 13.26 -3.28 -10.47
CA GLY A 79 12.56 -4.44 -9.90
C GLY A 79 12.58 -5.69 -10.75
N LYS A 80 11.68 -6.63 -10.44
CA LYS A 80 11.42 -7.80 -11.27
C LYS A 80 9.94 -8.16 -11.29
N ASP A 81 9.48 -8.59 -12.46
CA ASP A 81 8.13 -9.12 -12.67
C ASP A 81 8.17 -10.65 -12.70
N PHE A 82 7.27 -11.28 -11.93
CA PHE A 82 7.03 -12.72 -11.85
C PHE A 82 5.70 -13.15 -12.49
N THR A 83 4.88 -12.19 -12.92
CA THR A 83 3.58 -12.44 -13.57
C THR A 83 3.71 -12.85 -15.04
N GLY A 84 4.84 -12.46 -15.67
CA GLY A 84 5.05 -12.59 -17.11
C GLY A 84 4.54 -11.42 -17.94
N ALA A 85 3.91 -10.40 -17.34
CA ALA A 85 3.42 -9.22 -18.05
C ALA A 85 4.54 -8.29 -18.57
N GLY A 86 5.70 -8.29 -17.91
CA GLY A 86 6.97 -7.79 -18.44
C GLY A 86 7.52 -6.52 -17.78
N ASN A 87 6.81 -5.90 -16.85
CA ASN A 87 7.24 -4.63 -16.24
C ASN A 87 6.86 -4.53 -14.75
N PRO A 88 7.85 -4.47 -13.82
CA PRO A 88 7.59 -4.27 -12.39
C PRO A 88 7.21 -2.84 -12.01
N ASN A 89 7.44 -1.87 -12.90
CA ASN A 89 7.13 -0.46 -12.68
C ASN A 89 5.73 -0.06 -13.19
N GLU A 90 4.97 -1.02 -13.74
CA GLU A 90 3.56 -0.88 -14.05
C GLU A 90 2.72 -1.45 -12.91
N ASP A 91 1.66 -0.74 -12.53
CA ASP A 91 0.73 -1.17 -11.49
C ASP A 91 -0.72 -0.84 -11.88
N THR A 92 -1.31 -1.73 -12.68
CA THR A 92 -2.69 -1.59 -13.18
C THR A 92 -3.75 -1.79 -12.10
N LEU A 93 -3.38 -2.35 -10.94
CA LEU A 93 -4.26 -2.43 -9.76
C LEU A 93 -4.11 -1.19 -8.87
N GLY A 94 -2.90 -0.63 -8.79
CA GLY A 94 -2.54 0.54 -7.96
C GLY A 94 -2.13 0.18 -6.53
N HIS A 95 -2.31 -1.08 -6.11
CA HIS A 95 -2.16 -1.51 -4.72
C HIS A 95 -0.70 -1.49 -4.25
N GLY A 96 0.23 -2.06 -5.02
CA GLY A 96 1.67 -2.01 -4.70
C GLY A 96 2.22 -0.58 -4.67
N THR A 97 1.69 0.31 -5.51
CA THR A 97 2.00 1.75 -5.47
C THR A 97 1.47 2.42 -4.20
N SER A 98 0.28 2.07 -3.71
CA SER A 98 -0.22 2.49 -2.39
C SER A 98 0.73 2.07 -1.28
N MET A 99 1.18 0.81 -1.29
CA MET A 99 2.10 0.25 -0.27
C MET A 99 3.46 0.96 -0.31
N ALA A 100 4.04 1.14 -1.49
CA ALA A 100 5.26 1.91 -1.70
C ALA A 100 5.12 3.36 -1.20
N GLY A 101 3.95 3.97 -1.41
CA GLY A 101 3.59 5.29 -0.89
C GLY A 101 3.65 5.36 0.63
N ILE A 102 2.92 4.47 1.31
CA ILE A 102 2.92 4.37 2.79
C ILE A 102 4.34 4.18 3.35
N ILE A 103 5.18 3.40 2.66
CA ILE A 103 6.55 3.12 3.11
C ILE A 103 7.47 4.33 2.88
N ALA A 104 7.60 4.81 1.64
CA ALA A 104 8.72 5.66 1.21
C ALA A 104 8.35 6.91 0.40
N ALA A 105 7.06 7.29 0.32
CA ALA A 105 6.70 8.56 -0.30
C ALA A 105 7.44 9.73 0.36
N HIS A 106 7.91 10.68 -0.45
CA HIS A 106 8.70 11.82 0.03
C HIS A 106 8.03 13.18 -0.20
N GLY A 107 6.77 13.19 -0.64
CA GLY A 107 6.07 14.40 -1.09
C GLY A 107 6.63 14.99 -2.38
N HIS A 108 5.96 16.00 -2.93
CA HIS A 108 6.41 16.76 -4.09
C HIS A 108 6.15 18.27 -3.91
N GLY A 109 6.39 19.05 -4.95
CA GLY A 109 6.20 20.50 -4.91
C GLY A 109 7.25 21.25 -4.08
N ALA A 110 6.93 22.49 -3.70
CA ALA A 110 7.87 23.38 -3.02
C ALA A 110 8.23 22.84 -1.62
N GLY A 111 9.51 22.54 -1.39
CA GLY A 111 9.96 21.98 -0.11
C GLY A 111 9.36 20.61 0.23
N ASN A 112 8.90 19.87 -0.78
CA ASN A 112 8.13 18.64 -0.65
C ASN A 112 6.83 18.80 0.18
N ALA A 113 6.20 19.98 0.16
CA ALA A 113 4.97 20.26 0.92
C ALA A 113 3.74 19.49 0.42
N ASP A 114 3.70 19.16 -0.87
CA ASP A 114 2.53 18.62 -1.55
C ASP A 114 2.52 17.07 -1.54
N GLY A 115 1.33 16.46 -1.67
CA GLY A 115 1.17 15.01 -1.71
C GLY A 115 1.40 14.31 -0.37
N VAL A 116 1.44 12.98 -0.41
CA VAL A 116 1.59 12.15 0.80
C VAL A 116 3.05 11.94 1.19
N MET A 117 3.26 11.71 2.48
CA MET A 117 4.54 11.25 3.03
C MET A 117 4.42 9.78 3.44
N GLY A 118 5.48 9.02 3.20
CA GLY A 118 5.68 7.69 3.76
C GLY A 118 6.33 7.78 5.14
N LEU A 119 6.19 6.74 5.95
CA LEU A 119 6.76 6.71 7.30
C LEU A 119 8.31 6.62 7.28
N ALA A 120 8.90 6.01 6.24
CA ALA A 120 10.35 5.90 6.01
C ALA A 120 10.77 6.60 4.69
N PRO A 121 10.67 7.94 4.58
CA PRO A 121 10.75 8.69 3.32
C PRO A 121 12.16 8.77 2.69
N LYS A 122 13.15 8.04 3.22
CA LYS A 122 14.49 7.86 2.63
C LYS A 122 14.88 6.38 2.48
N ALA A 123 13.96 5.45 2.74
CA ALA A 123 14.10 4.07 2.29
C ALA A 123 13.97 3.98 0.76
N LYS A 124 14.48 2.90 0.18
CA LYS A 124 14.31 2.57 -1.24
C LYS A 124 13.33 1.42 -1.41
N ILE A 125 12.50 1.50 -2.45
CA ILE A 125 11.53 0.47 -2.79
C ILE A 125 12.10 -0.42 -3.89
N LEU A 126 12.18 -1.72 -3.64
CA LEU A 126 12.39 -2.73 -4.67
C LEU A 126 11.02 -3.26 -5.11
N PRO A 127 10.50 -2.92 -6.30
CA PRO A 127 9.22 -3.43 -6.76
C PRO A 127 9.36 -4.87 -7.26
N VAL A 128 8.52 -5.77 -6.75
CA VAL A 128 8.51 -7.17 -7.16
C VAL A 128 7.08 -7.56 -7.52
N ARG A 129 6.76 -7.53 -8.81
CA ARG A 129 5.39 -7.73 -9.31
C ARG A 129 5.04 -9.21 -9.34
N VAL A 130 3.98 -9.62 -8.62
CA VAL A 130 3.53 -11.02 -8.48
C VAL A 130 2.06 -11.26 -8.83
N THR A 131 1.26 -10.19 -8.93
CA THR A 131 -0.18 -10.22 -9.21
C THR A 131 -0.56 -9.23 -10.33
N THR A 132 -1.64 -9.53 -11.05
CA THR A 132 -2.23 -8.69 -12.13
C THR A 132 -3.76 -8.73 -12.04
N PRO A 133 -4.50 -7.85 -12.75
CA PRO A 133 -5.97 -7.96 -12.82
C PRO A 133 -6.49 -9.29 -13.35
N ASP A 134 -5.71 -9.99 -14.20
CA ASP A 134 -6.07 -11.28 -14.80
C ASP A 134 -5.55 -12.49 -14.02
N ASN A 135 -4.69 -12.28 -13.02
CA ASN A 135 -4.17 -13.28 -12.11
C ASN A 135 -3.94 -12.62 -10.74
N ASP A 136 -5.02 -12.53 -9.96
CA ASP A 136 -5.04 -11.88 -8.66
C ASP A 136 -4.35 -12.71 -7.56
N ASN A 137 -4.25 -14.03 -7.76
CA ASN A 137 -3.67 -14.97 -6.79
C ASN A 137 -2.12 -15.00 -6.82
N PRO A 138 -1.43 -14.48 -5.79
CA PRO A 138 0.03 -14.47 -5.75
C PRO A 138 0.64 -15.84 -5.36
N GLU A 139 -0.15 -16.85 -4.95
CA GLU A 139 0.30 -18.13 -4.37
C GLU A 139 1.40 -18.84 -5.18
N THR A 140 1.35 -18.77 -6.51
CA THR A 140 2.35 -19.39 -7.41
C THR A 140 3.67 -18.60 -7.49
N ASN A 141 3.61 -17.29 -7.27
CA ASN A 141 4.67 -16.34 -7.61
C ASN A 141 5.38 -15.72 -6.39
N TRP A 142 4.73 -15.62 -5.23
CA TRP A 142 5.32 -14.90 -4.09
C TRP A 142 6.54 -15.59 -3.48
N ALA A 143 6.55 -16.93 -3.39
CA ALA A 143 7.68 -17.66 -2.80
C ALA A 143 9.01 -17.47 -3.56
N PRO A 144 9.09 -17.61 -4.91
CA PRO A 144 10.30 -17.27 -5.65
C PRO A 144 10.59 -15.75 -5.67
N ALA A 145 9.56 -14.90 -5.60
CA ALA A 145 9.73 -13.45 -5.47
C ALA A 145 10.39 -13.02 -4.14
N VAL A 146 10.04 -13.68 -3.03
CA VAL A 146 10.71 -13.48 -1.72
C VAL A 146 12.19 -13.82 -1.81
N ARG A 147 12.56 -14.94 -2.44
CA ARG A 147 13.98 -15.31 -2.64
C ARG A 147 14.73 -14.25 -3.47
N TYR A 148 14.13 -13.81 -4.58
CA TYR A 148 14.69 -12.73 -5.39
C TYR A 148 14.85 -11.42 -4.60
N ALA A 149 13.90 -11.04 -3.75
CA ALA A 149 14.00 -9.84 -2.93
C ALA A 149 15.18 -9.91 -1.95
N VAL A 150 15.41 -11.07 -1.33
CA VAL A 150 16.59 -11.34 -0.49
C VAL A 150 17.88 -11.19 -1.32
N ASP A 151 17.96 -11.86 -2.47
CA ASP A 151 19.15 -11.86 -3.34
C ASP A 151 19.45 -10.47 -3.93
N ALA A 152 18.42 -9.66 -4.17
CA ALA A 152 18.51 -8.25 -4.59
C ALA A 152 18.82 -7.28 -3.42
N GLY A 153 19.11 -7.80 -2.22
CA GLY A 153 19.62 -7.03 -1.09
C GLY A 153 18.55 -6.33 -0.23
N ALA A 154 17.27 -6.68 -0.36
CA ALA A 154 16.23 -6.15 0.52
C ALA A 154 16.50 -6.53 1.98
N LYS A 155 16.26 -5.60 2.91
CA LYS A 155 16.40 -5.83 4.36
C LYS A 155 15.04 -5.98 5.07
N VAL A 156 13.98 -5.57 4.39
CA VAL A 156 12.58 -5.77 4.78
C VAL A 156 11.82 -6.22 3.54
N ILE A 157 10.90 -7.17 3.69
CA ILE A 157 9.99 -7.63 2.63
C ILE A 157 8.56 -7.40 3.12
N ASN A 158 7.79 -6.65 2.33
CA ASN A 158 6.39 -6.33 2.55
C ASN A 158 5.51 -7.23 1.66
N LEU A 159 4.69 -8.08 2.29
CA LEU A 159 3.74 -9.00 1.66
C LEU A 159 2.30 -8.56 2.01
N SER A 160 1.79 -7.51 1.34
CA SER A 160 0.48 -6.92 1.64
C SER A 160 -0.69 -7.71 1.04
N PHE A 161 -0.70 -9.03 1.22
CA PHE A 161 -1.74 -9.93 0.77
C PHE A 161 -1.90 -11.09 1.75
N ALA A 162 -3.10 -11.67 1.77
CA ALA A 162 -3.43 -12.85 2.57
C ALA A 162 -4.21 -13.85 1.69
N ALA A 163 -3.71 -15.07 1.60
CA ALA A 163 -4.34 -16.16 0.87
C ALA A 163 -5.01 -17.14 1.85
N SER A 164 -6.28 -17.46 1.59
CA SER A 164 -7.10 -18.36 2.42
C SER A 164 -6.71 -19.83 2.28
N ASN A 165 -6.25 -20.23 1.09
CA ASN A 165 -5.81 -21.58 0.76
C ASN A 165 -4.30 -21.67 0.48
N GLY A 166 -3.53 -20.65 0.92
CA GLY A 166 -2.10 -20.53 0.68
C GLY A 166 -1.34 -21.66 1.34
N SER A 167 -1.28 -22.79 0.64
CA SER A 167 -0.84 -24.05 1.21
C SER A 167 0.53 -23.88 1.85
N SER A 168 0.73 -24.57 2.98
CA SER A 168 2.02 -24.81 3.62
C SER A 168 2.96 -25.69 2.76
N THR A 169 2.86 -25.55 1.42
CA THR A 169 3.86 -25.94 0.45
C THR A 169 5.24 -25.64 1.00
N SER A 170 6.13 -26.61 0.89
CA SER A 170 7.48 -26.51 1.43
C SER A 170 8.15 -25.21 0.93
N LYS A 171 7.94 -24.87 -0.36
CA LYS A 171 8.37 -23.63 -1.02
C LYS A 171 8.08 -22.33 -0.25
N GLY A 172 6.88 -22.16 0.31
CA GLY A 172 6.53 -20.96 1.07
C GLY A 172 7.34 -20.88 2.37
N ALA A 173 7.37 -21.97 3.14
CA ALA A 173 8.14 -22.07 4.38
C ALA A 173 9.67 -22.03 4.15
N GLU A 174 10.15 -22.52 3.01
CA GLU A 174 11.53 -22.44 2.51
C GLU A 174 11.90 -21.01 2.13
N ALA A 175 11.01 -20.25 1.48
CA ALA A 175 11.26 -18.86 1.13
C ALA A 175 11.34 -17.96 2.37
N ILE A 176 10.45 -18.18 3.36
CA ILE A 176 10.53 -17.52 4.67
C ILE A 176 11.80 -17.94 5.45
N ALA A 177 12.15 -19.24 5.45
CA ALA A 177 13.40 -19.71 6.05
C ALA A 177 14.63 -19.06 5.41
N TYR A 178 14.63 -18.90 4.07
CA TYR A 178 15.71 -18.25 3.34
C TYR A 178 15.85 -16.77 3.73
N ALA A 179 14.74 -16.03 3.82
CA ALA A 179 14.75 -14.65 4.31
C ALA A 179 15.28 -14.53 5.76
N GLN A 180 14.89 -15.46 6.65
CA GLN A 180 15.39 -15.53 8.03
C GLN A 180 16.90 -15.79 8.08
N GLN A 181 17.40 -16.75 7.30
CA GLN A 181 18.82 -17.10 7.19
C GLN A 181 19.68 -15.94 6.64
N HIS A 182 19.09 -15.06 5.83
CA HIS A 182 19.75 -13.92 5.19
C HIS A 182 19.52 -12.57 5.91
N ASP A 183 19.06 -12.60 7.17
CA ASP A 183 18.87 -11.42 8.02
C ASP A 183 17.83 -10.41 7.47
N VAL A 184 16.72 -10.91 6.92
CA VAL A 184 15.64 -10.11 6.33
C VAL A 184 14.37 -10.19 7.17
N VAL A 185 13.80 -9.03 7.50
CA VAL A 185 12.49 -8.94 8.18
C VAL A 185 11.40 -9.18 7.14
N VAL A 186 10.53 -10.19 7.35
CA VAL A 186 9.34 -10.39 6.50
C VAL A 186 8.09 -9.98 7.26
N VAL A 187 7.26 -9.15 6.63
CA VAL A 187 6.03 -8.58 7.19
C VAL A 187 4.87 -8.92 6.26
N ALA A 188 3.74 -9.39 6.80
CA ALA A 188 2.58 -9.78 5.99
C ALA A 188 1.24 -9.45 6.66
N GLY A 189 0.23 -9.14 5.84
CA GLY A 189 -1.12 -8.79 6.32
C GLY A 189 -1.89 -10.01 6.81
N ALA A 190 -2.65 -9.86 7.91
CA ALA A 190 -3.41 -10.97 8.48
C ALA A 190 -4.62 -11.42 7.62
N GLY A 191 -5.16 -10.53 6.78
CA GLY A 191 -6.37 -10.75 5.97
C GLY A 191 -7.49 -9.76 6.29
N ASN A 192 -8.49 -9.71 5.40
CA ASN A 192 -9.46 -8.60 5.32
C ASN A 192 -10.93 -9.10 5.36
N ASP A 193 -11.21 -10.18 6.11
CA ASP A 193 -12.52 -10.84 6.19
C ASP A 193 -13.22 -10.67 7.56
N GLY A 194 -12.54 -10.06 8.56
CA GLY A 194 -13.05 -9.84 9.92
C GLY A 194 -13.06 -11.08 10.84
N ILE A 195 -12.37 -12.17 10.46
CA ILE A 195 -12.48 -13.50 11.09
C ILE A 195 -11.25 -13.92 11.92
N ASP A 196 -11.44 -14.93 12.77
CA ASP A 196 -10.38 -15.66 13.49
C ASP A 196 -9.63 -16.62 12.55
N ASN A 197 -8.93 -16.05 11.56
CA ASN A 197 -8.09 -16.81 10.62
C ASN A 197 -7.02 -15.91 9.98
N ILE A 198 -5.77 -16.04 10.45
CA ILE A 198 -4.62 -15.36 9.85
C ILE A 198 -4.24 -16.09 8.57
N GLY A 199 -4.38 -15.41 7.42
CA GLY A 199 -4.05 -15.97 6.11
C GLY A 199 -2.55 -16.20 5.90
N PHE A 200 -2.21 -16.94 4.85
CA PHE A 200 -0.82 -17.11 4.42
C PHE A 200 -0.39 -15.92 3.55
N PRO A 201 0.86 -15.44 3.64
CA PRO A 201 1.99 -16.00 4.38
C PRO A 201 2.11 -15.54 5.84
N ALA A 202 1.22 -14.69 6.35
CA ALA A 202 1.30 -14.11 7.69
C ALA A 202 1.28 -15.15 8.83
N SER A 203 0.59 -16.28 8.65
CA SER A 203 0.59 -17.39 9.61
C SER A 203 1.86 -18.25 9.62
N LEU A 204 2.85 -18.00 8.74
CA LEU A 204 4.09 -18.78 8.70
C LEU A 204 5.04 -18.40 9.87
N PRO A 205 5.75 -19.39 10.48
CA PRO A 205 6.68 -19.13 11.58
C PRO A 205 7.74 -18.09 11.24
N GLY A 206 7.73 -16.99 12.01
CA GLY A 206 8.73 -15.93 11.96
C GLY A 206 8.49 -14.88 10.87
N VAL A 207 7.31 -14.88 10.27
CA VAL A 207 6.74 -13.70 9.61
C VAL A 207 6.12 -12.79 10.68
N VAL A 208 6.29 -11.48 10.51
CA VAL A 208 5.57 -10.48 11.31
C VAL A 208 4.16 -10.33 10.72
N SER A 209 3.19 -11.01 11.31
CA SER A 209 1.78 -10.88 10.94
C SER A 209 1.19 -9.57 11.48
N VAL A 210 0.43 -8.86 10.63
CA VAL A 210 -0.07 -7.51 10.92
C VAL A 210 -1.58 -7.40 10.77
N GLY A 211 -2.24 -6.99 11.86
CA GLY A 211 -3.65 -6.61 11.87
C GLY A 211 -3.86 -5.09 11.73
N ALA A 212 -5.07 -4.68 11.39
CA ALA A 212 -5.44 -3.28 11.17
C ALA A 212 -6.14 -2.67 12.39
N VAL A 213 -5.76 -1.45 12.75
CA VAL A 213 -6.51 -0.59 13.68
C VAL A 213 -6.92 0.74 13.06
N ASP A 214 -7.95 1.36 13.63
CA ASP A 214 -8.42 2.70 13.32
C ASP A 214 -7.74 3.80 14.16
N GLU A 215 -8.12 5.06 13.91
CA GLU A 215 -7.63 6.24 14.61
C GLU A 215 -7.91 6.23 16.12
N SER A 216 -8.91 5.45 16.56
CA SER A 216 -9.25 5.25 17.98
C SER A 216 -8.57 4.02 18.60
N LEU A 217 -7.57 3.45 17.91
CA LEU A 217 -6.87 2.21 18.27
C LEU A 217 -7.81 1.02 18.48
N LYS A 218 -8.95 1.00 17.78
CA LYS A 218 -9.85 -0.17 17.73
C LYS A 218 -9.50 -1.01 16.51
N VAL A 219 -9.62 -2.32 16.68
CA VAL A 219 -9.39 -3.30 15.61
C VAL A 219 -10.40 -3.02 14.49
N GLY A 220 -9.92 -2.86 13.26
CA GLY A 220 -10.78 -2.62 12.11
C GLY A 220 -11.74 -3.81 11.90
N ASN A 221 -12.99 -3.53 11.55
CA ASN A 221 -14.03 -4.57 11.41
C ASN A 221 -13.62 -5.71 10.47
N ASP A 222 -12.90 -5.37 9.39
CA ASP A 222 -12.47 -6.33 8.38
C ASP A 222 -11.11 -6.97 8.72
N SER A 223 -10.41 -6.54 9.78
CA SER A 223 -9.12 -7.12 10.14
C SER A 223 -9.30 -8.56 10.60
N ASN A 224 -8.68 -9.50 9.90
CA ASN A 224 -8.50 -10.84 10.45
C ASN A 224 -7.62 -10.79 11.70
N TRP A 225 -7.86 -11.75 12.58
CA TRP A 225 -7.24 -11.86 13.89
C TRP A 225 -6.98 -13.34 14.21
N GLY A 226 -6.41 -13.62 15.38
CA GLY A 226 -6.26 -14.98 15.90
C GLY A 226 -4.89 -15.31 16.47
N LYS A 227 -4.70 -16.59 16.76
CA LYS A 227 -3.44 -17.09 17.32
C LYS A 227 -2.29 -16.91 16.33
N GLY A 228 -1.29 -16.15 16.73
CA GLY A 228 -0.09 -15.87 15.93
C GLY A 228 -0.05 -14.45 15.37
N LEU A 229 -1.02 -13.59 15.69
CA LEU A 229 -0.96 -12.16 15.38
C LEU A 229 0.20 -11.51 16.14
N VAL A 230 1.10 -10.83 15.42
CA VAL A 230 2.32 -10.26 16.01
C VAL A 230 2.13 -8.80 16.37
N LEU A 231 1.71 -7.95 15.43
CA LEU A 231 1.54 -6.50 15.64
C LEU A 231 0.25 -5.99 15.00
N THR A 232 -0.13 -4.77 15.35
CA THR A 232 -1.10 -3.99 14.58
C THR A 232 -0.52 -2.65 14.13
N ALA A 233 -1.14 -2.04 13.13
CA ALA A 233 -0.82 -0.69 12.67
C ALA A 233 -2.07 -0.05 12.07
N PRO A 234 -2.07 1.28 11.82
CA PRO A 234 -3.13 1.98 11.11
C PRO A 234 -3.50 1.27 9.79
N GLY A 235 -4.78 0.96 9.63
CA GLY A 235 -5.29 0.21 8.47
C GLY A 235 -6.71 0.58 8.08
N VAL A 236 -7.24 1.69 8.60
CA VAL A 236 -8.61 2.13 8.39
C VAL A 236 -8.60 3.61 8.00
N LYS A 237 -9.25 3.93 6.87
CA LYS A 237 -9.36 5.26 6.27
C LYS A 237 -8.02 6.00 6.12
N ASN A 238 -7.01 5.30 5.60
CA ASN A 238 -5.72 5.88 5.32
C ASN A 238 -5.75 6.62 3.98
N ILE A 239 -5.09 7.78 3.88
CA ILE A 239 -4.83 8.42 2.59
C ILE A 239 -3.53 7.86 2.00
N VAL A 240 -3.63 7.33 0.77
CA VAL A 240 -2.55 6.62 0.06
C VAL A 240 -2.35 7.17 -1.34
N VAL A 241 -1.16 6.93 -1.92
CA VAL A 241 -0.94 7.08 -3.38
C VAL A 241 -1.85 6.11 -4.10
N ALA A 242 -2.58 6.56 -5.12
CA ALA A 242 -3.42 5.73 -5.97
C ALA A 242 -3.23 6.17 -7.43
N PRO A 243 -2.28 5.56 -8.18
CA PRO A 243 -1.84 6.06 -9.48
C PRO A 243 -2.94 6.03 -10.55
N ASN A 244 -3.98 5.22 -10.33
CA ASN A 244 -5.12 5.04 -11.23
C ASN A 244 -6.29 6.02 -10.92
N GLN A 245 -6.13 6.94 -9.97
CA GLN A 245 -7.13 7.97 -9.64
C GLN A 245 -6.82 9.33 -10.28
N PRO A 246 -7.82 10.16 -10.64
CA PRO A 246 -7.60 11.42 -11.35
C PRO A 246 -6.71 12.45 -10.64
N ASN A 247 -6.61 12.37 -9.31
CA ASN A 247 -5.76 13.23 -8.48
C ASN A 247 -4.51 12.50 -7.94
N GLY A 248 -4.31 11.21 -8.26
CA GLY A 248 -3.21 10.40 -7.73
C GLY A 248 -3.36 9.87 -6.30
N TYR A 249 -4.51 10.07 -5.62
CA TYR A 249 -4.70 9.67 -4.22
C TYR A 249 -6.06 9.04 -3.95
N ALA A 250 -6.13 8.15 -2.96
CA ALA A 250 -7.38 7.54 -2.48
C ALA A 250 -7.42 7.42 -0.95
N GLU A 251 -8.63 7.21 -0.43
CA GLU A 251 -8.82 6.63 0.91
C GLU A 251 -8.83 5.10 0.78
N ALA A 252 -8.06 4.40 1.61
CA ALA A 252 -7.92 2.95 1.63
C ALA A 252 -8.19 2.38 3.03
N THR A 253 -8.46 1.08 3.11
CA THR A 253 -8.69 0.32 4.33
C THR A 253 -8.31 -1.14 4.08
N GLY A 254 -7.54 -1.74 4.99
CA GLY A 254 -7.09 -3.12 4.94
C GLY A 254 -5.81 -3.36 5.74
N THR A 255 -5.55 -4.62 6.08
CA THR A 255 -4.30 -5.06 6.71
C THR A 255 -3.06 -4.83 5.83
N SER A 256 -3.26 -4.65 4.52
CA SER A 256 -2.24 -4.21 3.55
C SER A 256 -1.54 -2.92 4.00
N ASP A 257 -2.30 -1.87 4.29
CA ASP A 257 -1.77 -0.57 4.70
C ASP A 257 -0.97 -0.68 6.01
N SER A 258 -1.50 -1.48 6.94
CA SER A 258 -0.87 -1.76 8.23
C SER A 258 0.47 -2.48 8.04
N THR A 259 0.52 -3.46 7.13
CA THR A 259 1.74 -4.19 6.74
C THR A 259 2.80 -3.23 6.19
N ALA A 260 2.40 -2.25 5.38
CA ALA A 260 3.28 -1.22 4.85
C ALA A 260 3.83 -0.29 5.96
N TYR A 261 3.01 0.13 6.94
CA TYR A 261 3.50 0.89 8.09
C TYR A 261 4.47 0.10 8.99
N VAL A 262 4.22 -1.19 9.25
CA VAL A 262 5.15 -2.06 9.99
C VAL A 262 6.46 -2.26 9.22
N SER A 263 6.38 -2.45 7.90
CA SER A 263 7.57 -2.53 7.03
C SER A 263 8.39 -1.23 7.07
N ALA A 264 7.75 -0.08 7.15
CA ALA A 264 8.41 1.22 7.31
C ALA A 264 9.04 1.39 8.71
N GLU A 265 8.40 0.94 9.79
CA GLU A 265 9.04 0.90 11.12
C GLU A 265 10.28 0.01 11.12
N ALA A 266 10.20 -1.20 10.52
CA ALA A 266 11.35 -2.08 10.36
C ALA A 266 12.49 -1.40 9.55
N ALA A 267 12.16 -0.63 8.51
CA ALA A 267 13.15 0.11 7.73
C ALA A 267 13.80 1.26 8.52
N LEU A 268 13.00 2.04 9.26
CA LEU A 268 13.50 3.07 10.18
C LEU A 268 14.47 2.49 11.22
N LEU A 269 14.13 1.32 11.77
CA LEU A 269 14.94 0.61 12.75
C LEU A 269 16.23 0.03 12.16
N ARG A 270 16.18 -0.61 10.97
CA ARG A 270 17.38 -1.12 10.28
C ARG A 270 18.35 -0.01 9.91
N ALA A 271 17.85 1.18 9.54
CA ALA A 271 18.68 2.35 9.27
C ALA A 271 19.38 2.90 10.53
N LYS A 272 18.68 2.91 11.69
CA LYS A 272 19.25 3.37 12.96
C LYS A 272 20.17 2.34 13.62
N PHE A 273 19.85 1.06 13.50
CA PHE A 273 20.52 -0.04 14.19
C PHE A 273 21.06 -1.07 13.18
N PRO A 274 22.01 -0.71 12.31
CA PRO A 274 22.48 -1.56 11.22
C PRO A 274 23.14 -2.87 11.69
N ASN A 275 23.57 -2.94 12.95
CA ASN A 275 24.22 -4.11 13.55
C ASN A 275 23.23 -5.07 14.25
N LEU A 276 21.94 -4.72 14.35
CA LEU A 276 20.92 -5.61 14.91
C LEU A 276 20.35 -6.52 13.83
N THR A 277 20.20 -7.80 14.16
CA THR A 277 19.60 -8.79 13.25
C THR A 277 18.11 -8.53 13.05
N ALA A 278 17.52 -9.12 12.01
CA ALA A 278 16.08 -9.10 11.75
C ALA A 278 15.27 -9.54 12.99
N GLY A 279 15.67 -10.63 13.66
CA GLY A 279 15.05 -11.10 14.90
C GLY A 279 15.13 -10.09 16.05
N GLN A 280 16.24 -9.35 16.17
CA GLN A 280 16.42 -8.31 17.18
C GLN A 280 15.64 -7.03 16.85
N ILE A 281 15.48 -6.69 15.55
CA ILE A 281 14.55 -5.64 15.12
C ILE A 281 13.10 -6.02 15.45
N ILE A 282 12.70 -7.27 15.21
CA ILE A 282 11.36 -7.78 15.55
C ILE A 282 11.12 -7.74 17.07
N ASN A 283 12.10 -8.17 17.88
CA ASN A 283 12.06 -7.99 19.34
C ASN A 283 11.83 -6.52 19.72
N ARG A 284 12.54 -5.59 19.06
CA ARG A 284 12.45 -4.16 19.36
C ARG A 284 11.10 -3.55 18.99
N MET A 285 10.50 -3.92 17.85
CA MET A 285 9.12 -3.55 17.49
C MET A 285 8.14 -4.04 18.57
N ILE A 286 8.15 -5.35 18.86
CA ILE A 286 7.28 -6.00 19.86
C ILE A 286 7.41 -5.40 21.26
N LYS A 287 8.63 -5.12 21.74
CA LYS A 287 8.86 -4.54 23.08
C LYS A 287 8.44 -3.08 23.20
N SER A 288 8.31 -2.37 22.08
CA SER A 288 7.91 -0.95 22.04
C SER A 288 6.42 -0.73 21.76
N ALA A 289 5.71 -1.77 21.31
CA ALA A 289 4.30 -1.73 20.94
C ALA A 289 3.37 -1.34 22.11
N THR A 290 2.18 -0.84 21.79
CA THR A 290 1.19 -0.41 22.79
C THR A 290 -0.21 -0.95 22.50
N TYR A 291 -0.98 -1.21 23.55
CA TYR A 291 -2.41 -1.46 23.43
C TYR A 291 -3.24 -0.17 23.50
N GLY A 292 -2.60 0.99 23.73
CA GLY A 292 -3.30 2.24 24.04
C GLY A 292 -4.12 2.07 25.33
N ASP A 293 -5.37 2.51 25.30
CA ASP A 293 -6.32 2.34 26.41
C ASP A 293 -7.10 1.01 26.35
N ASN A 294 -6.75 0.09 25.43
CA ASN A 294 -7.41 -1.21 25.35
C ASN A 294 -6.97 -2.12 26.51
N ALA A 295 -7.94 -2.63 27.27
CA ALA A 295 -7.69 -3.56 28.36
C ALA A 295 -7.31 -4.95 27.82
N VAL A 296 -6.05 -5.36 28.06
CA VAL A 296 -5.50 -6.65 27.60
C VAL A 296 -5.06 -7.50 28.78
N SER A 297 -5.65 -8.68 28.92
CA SER A 297 -5.42 -9.61 30.03
C SER A 297 -4.35 -10.68 29.76
N LYS A 298 -4.01 -10.93 28.50
CA LYS A 298 -3.08 -11.97 28.03
C LYS A 298 -2.22 -11.40 26.90
N LYS A 299 -0.94 -11.81 26.82
CA LYS A 299 -0.02 -11.38 25.75
C LYS A 299 0.57 -12.60 25.02
N PRO A 300 0.66 -12.58 23.67
CA PRO A 300 -0.02 -11.64 22.78
C PRO A 300 -1.55 -11.75 22.93
N ASP A 301 -2.23 -10.64 22.66
CA ASP A 301 -3.68 -10.56 22.52
C ASP A 301 -4.09 -11.15 21.16
N GLU A 302 -5.26 -11.78 21.07
CA GLU A 302 -5.69 -12.46 19.84
C GLU A 302 -6.11 -11.49 18.73
N LYS A 303 -6.48 -10.24 19.04
CA LYS A 303 -6.88 -9.21 18.05
C LYS A 303 -5.89 -8.05 17.91
N LEU A 304 -5.06 -7.80 18.92
CA LEU A 304 -4.05 -6.73 18.91
C LEU A 304 -2.60 -7.26 18.86
N GLY A 305 -2.37 -8.57 18.97
CA GLY A 305 -1.03 -9.14 19.02
C GLY A 305 -0.24 -8.63 20.22
N TYR A 306 0.98 -8.13 20.00
CA TYR A 306 1.75 -7.40 21.01
C TYR A 306 1.36 -5.92 21.16
N GLY A 307 0.44 -5.43 20.32
CA GLY A 307 -0.06 -4.05 20.29
C GLY A 307 0.20 -3.36 18.96
N MET A 308 -0.23 -2.09 18.87
CA MET A 308 0.11 -1.21 17.75
C MET A 308 1.59 -0.80 17.82
N ILE A 309 2.26 -0.75 16.67
CA ILE A 309 3.62 -0.21 16.52
C ILE A 309 3.76 1.24 17.04
N ARG A 310 4.99 1.61 17.42
CA ARG A 310 5.30 2.95 17.97
C ARG A 310 6.66 3.42 17.44
N PRO A 311 6.76 3.90 16.19
CA PRO A 311 8.04 4.10 15.52
C PRO A 311 9.04 4.98 16.30
N TYR A 312 8.57 6.05 16.92
CA TYR A 312 9.45 6.88 17.77
C TYR A 312 9.97 6.13 19.01
N SER A 313 9.09 5.36 19.68
CA SER A 313 9.46 4.59 20.88
C SER A 313 10.37 3.41 20.53
N ALA A 314 10.06 2.70 19.44
CA ALA A 314 10.93 1.69 18.85
C ALA A 314 12.32 2.27 18.52
N LEU A 315 12.40 3.51 18.02
CA LEU A 315 13.67 4.17 17.75
C LEU A 315 14.43 4.65 19.00
N THR A 316 13.76 5.05 20.09
CA THR A 316 14.42 5.75 21.22
C THR A 316 14.51 5.00 22.55
N MET A 317 13.69 4.00 22.82
CA MET A 317 13.72 3.27 24.10
C MET A 317 15.01 2.47 24.25
N ASP A 318 15.55 2.36 25.47
CA ASP A 318 16.57 1.36 25.74
C ASP A 318 15.89 -0.01 25.84
N ILE A 319 16.18 -0.89 24.88
CA ILE A 319 15.59 -2.21 24.73
C ILE A 319 16.75 -3.16 24.44
N PRO A 320 17.06 -4.11 25.36
CA PRO A 320 18.08 -5.12 25.13
C PRO A 320 17.81 -5.89 23.84
N ALA A 321 18.85 -6.08 23.03
CA ALA A 321 18.74 -6.64 21.68
C ALA A 321 17.99 -7.99 21.65
N GLY A 322 18.26 -8.87 22.62
CA GLY A 322 17.68 -10.20 22.70
C GLY A 322 18.42 -11.23 21.81
N PRO A 323 17.87 -12.45 21.67
CA PRO A 323 18.43 -13.48 20.79
C PRO A 323 18.45 -13.01 19.33
N LYS A 324 19.41 -13.49 18.54
CA LYS A 324 19.58 -13.07 17.13
C LYS A 324 18.40 -13.50 16.26
N GLU A 325 17.79 -14.62 16.62
CA GLU A 325 16.64 -15.27 15.99
C GLU A 325 15.33 -14.50 16.29
N GLY A 326 15.34 -13.68 17.34
CA GLY A 326 14.19 -12.91 17.79
C GLY A 326 13.18 -13.71 18.63
N PRO A 327 11.99 -13.14 18.90
CA PRO A 327 10.99 -13.72 19.79
C PRO A 327 9.94 -14.58 19.07
N LEU A 328 9.99 -14.67 17.73
CA LEU A 328 9.05 -15.44 16.93
C LEU A 328 9.54 -16.88 16.72
N ALA A 329 8.59 -17.80 16.57
CA ALA A 329 8.89 -19.18 16.20
C ALA A 329 9.61 -19.20 14.84
N GLN A 330 10.73 -19.93 14.74
CA GLN A 330 11.51 -20.03 13.51
C GLN A 330 10.87 -21.04 12.53
N SER A 331 11.14 -20.89 11.23
CA SER A 331 10.71 -21.90 10.24
C SER A 331 11.34 -23.27 10.56
N PRO A 332 10.56 -24.37 10.63
CA PRO A 332 11.11 -25.72 10.89
C PRO A 332 12.18 -26.17 9.88
N VAL A 333 12.16 -25.59 8.67
CA VAL A 333 13.17 -25.82 7.63
C VAL A 333 14.51 -25.16 8.01
N ALA A 334 14.47 -23.93 8.55
CA ALA A 334 15.67 -23.22 9.00
C ALA A 334 16.40 -24.00 10.11
N SER A 335 15.65 -24.50 11.10
CA SER A 335 16.20 -25.29 12.21
C SER A 335 16.90 -26.58 11.78
N LYS A 336 16.45 -27.23 10.70
CA LYS A 336 17.12 -28.41 10.14
C LYS A 336 18.43 -28.06 9.42
N SER A 337 18.46 -26.93 8.71
CA SER A 337 19.67 -26.48 8.00
C SER A 337 20.80 -26.06 8.94
N ALA A 338 20.47 -25.54 10.13
CA ALA A 338 21.47 -25.18 11.15
C ALA A 338 22.08 -26.40 11.87
N ALA A 339 21.48 -27.59 11.74
CA ALA A 339 21.87 -28.79 12.47
C ALA A 339 22.82 -29.73 11.70
N ASN A 340 23.24 -29.38 10.47
CA ASN A 340 24.04 -30.27 9.63
C ASN A 340 25.10 -29.53 8.79
N PRO A 341 26.32 -29.32 9.32
CA PRO A 341 27.46 -28.86 8.53
C PRO A 341 27.99 -30.02 7.66
N GLU A 342 28.01 -29.78 6.35
CA GLU A 342 28.71 -30.51 5.28
C GLU A 342 28.82 -32.06 5.38
N LYS A 343 28.06 -32.73 4.51
CA LYS A 343 28.65 -33.79 3.67
C LYS A 343 28.29 -33.58 2.20
N SER A 344 29.31 -33.26 1.41
CA SER A 344 29.29 -33.42 -0.04
C SER A 344 29.36 -34.91 -0.36
N ASP A 345 28.43 -35.41 -1.18
CA ASP A 345 28.61 -36.66 -1.92
C ASP A 345 27.93 -36.57 -3.28
N THR A 346 28.67 -36.94 -4.32
CA THR A 346 28.29 -36.86 -5.74
C THR A 346 27.29 -37.96 -6.16
N PRO A 347 26.50 -37.74 -7.23
CA PRO A 347 25.37 -38.61 -7.56
C PRO A 347 25.80 -39.93 -8.20
N LYS A 348 25.16 -41.03 -7.78
CA LYS A 348 25.24 -42.32 -8.49
C LYS A 348 23.91 -42.63 -9.19
N LYS A 349 24.02 -42.86 -10.50
CA LYS A 349 22.97 -43.34 -11.40
C LYS A 349 22.74 -44.84 -11.16
N ASP A 350 21.49 -45.30 -11.25
CA ASP A 350 21.09 -46.52 -11.96
C ASP A 350 19.55 -46.70 -11.92
N SER A 351 19.04 -47.68 -12.68
CA SER A 351 17.75 -47.59 -13.37
C SER A 351 16.76 -48.74 -13.11
N SER A 352 15.45 -48.42 -13.24
CA SER A 352 14.33 -49.34 -13.55
C SER A 352 13.97 -50.39 -12.45
N SER A 353 12.76 -50.94 -12.35
CA SER A 353 11.53 -50.90 -13.16
C SER A 353 10.27 -51.20 -12.31
N SER A 354 9.07 -50.88 -12.82
CA SER A 354 7.76 -51.58 -12.59
C SER A 354 7.21 -51.81 -11.16
N SER A 355 5.90 -51.85 -10.87
CA SER A 355 4.66 -51.47 -11.58
C SER A 355 3.47 -51.81 -10.66
N SER A 356 2.45 -50.96 -10.56
CA SER A 356 1.06 -51.38 -10.31
C SER A 356 0.14 -50.15 -10.35
N ASP A 357 -0.83 -50.16 -11.26
CA ASP A 357 -2.00 -49.30 -11.17
C ASP A 357 -2.85 -49.67 -9.96
N ASP A 358 -3.54 -48.70 -9.35
CA ASP A 358 -4.87 -48.98 -8.80
C ASP A 358 -5.78 -47.76 -8.93
N SER A 359 -7.07 -48.02 -9.15
CA SER A 359 -8.06 -47.03 -9.56
C SER A 359 -9.19 -46.92 -8.54
N SER A 360 -9.67 -45.70 -8.24
CA SER A 360 -10.98 -45.52 -7.61
C SER A 360 -11.61 -44.16 -7.86
N SER A 361 -12.62 -44.18 -8.74
CA SER A 361 -13.92 -43.49 -8.63
C SER A 361 -14.01 -42.13 -7.91
N VAL A 362 -14.29 -41.07 -8.69
CA VAL A 362 -14.98 -39.86 -8.20
C VAL A 362 -16.49 -40.03 -8.25
N SER A 363 -17.20 -39.75 -7.15
CA SER A 363 -18.68 -39.67 -7.10
C SER A 363 -19.17 -38.22 -7.27
N PRO A 364 -20.25 -37.96 -8.04
CA PRO A 364 -20.64 -36.60 -8.41
C PRO A 364 -21.65 -35.96 -7.44
N ILE A 365 -21.18 -35.29 -6.37
CA ILE A 365 -22.02 -34.39 -5.54
C ILE A 365 -21.28 -33.06 -5.26
N ALA A 366 -20.80 -32.39 -6.30
CA ALA A 366 -20.01 -31.15 -6.18
C ALA A 366 -20.34 -30.04 -7.20
N ILE A 367 -21.55 -30.03 -7.78
CA ILE A 367 -21.93 -29.06 -8.84
C ILE A 367 -22.92 -27.97 -8.38
N VAL A 368 -23.68 -28.17 -7.28
CA VAL A 368 -24.76 -27.23 -6.89
C VAL A 368 -24.27 -26.05 -6.03
N ALA A 369 -23.13 -26.16 -5.34
CA ALA A 369 -22.60 -25.07 -4.51
C ALA A 369 -21.85 -23.97 -5.32
N GLY A 370 -21.17 -24.33 -6.41
CA GLY A 370 -20.36 -23.38 -7.19
C GLY A 370 -21.17 -22.37 -8.00
N ILE A 371 -22.37 -22.74 -8.46
CA ILE A 371 -23.19 -21.90 -9.33
C ILE A 371 -23.82 -20.72 -8.56
N ALA A 372 -24.14 -20.91 -7.27
CA ALA A 372 -24.69 -19.83 -6.44
C ALA A 372 -23.70 -18.66 -6.24
N VAL A 373 -22.41 -18.96 -6.05
CA VAL A 373 -21.37 -17.95 -5.80
C VAL A 373 -21.11 -17.09 -7.05
N VAL A 374 -21.01 -17.73 -8.23
CA VAL A 374 -20.82 -17.03 -9.51
C VAL A 374 -22.01 -16.10 -9.81
N VAL A 375 -23.24 -16.53 -9.52
CA VAL A 375 -24.45 -15.71 -9.71
C VAL A 375 -24.47 -14.49 -8.77
N VAL A 376 -24.06 -14.62 -7.50
CA VAL A 376 -24.00 -13.49 -6.57
C VAL A 376 -22.96 -12.45 -7.02
N ILE A 377 -21.77 -12.88 -7.43
CA ILE A 377 -20.71 -11.98 -7.92
C ILE A 377 -21.15 -11.27 -9.21
N ALA A 378 -21.76 -12.00 -10.16
CA ALA A 378 -22.30 -11.42 -11.39
C ALA A 378 -23.41 -10.38 -11.11
N ILE A 379 -24.30 -10.63 -10.14
CA ILE A 379 -25.34 -9.69 -9.72
C ILE A 379 -24.73 -8.41 -9.12
N ILE A 380 -23.70 -8.53 -8.27
CA ILE A 380 -23.01 -7.37 -7.68
C ILE A 380 -22.37 -6.50 -8.77
N VAL A 381 -21.66 -7.12 -9.73
CA VAL A 381 -21.05 -6.41 -10.87
C VAL A 381 -22.11 -5.71 -11.73
N VAL A 382 -23.22 -6.38 -12.05
CA VAL A 382 -24.33 -5.80 -12.84
C VAL A 382 -25.02 -4.65 -12.10
N VAL A 383 -25.17 -4.72 -10.77
CA VAL A 383 -25.74 -3.62 -9.96
C VAL A 383 -24.81 -2.40 -9.93
N ILE A 384 -23.50 -2.61 -9.83
CA ILE A 384 -22.49 -1.53 -9.88
C ILE A 384 -22.50 -0.85 -11.25
N ILE A 385 -22.50 -1.62 -12.35
CA ILE A 385 -22.57 -1.08 -13.72
C ILE A 385 -23.88 -0.34 -13.97
N ARG A 386 -25.04 -0.88 -13.53
CA ARG A 386 -26.35 -0.20 -13.66
C ARG A 386 -26.47 1.06 -12.81
N ARG A 387 -25.77 1.16 -11.67
CA ARG A 387 -25.65 2.42 -10.92
C ARG A 387 -24.81 3.45 -11.67
N ARG A 388 -23.70 3.04 -12.31
CA ARG A 388 -22.80 3.95 -13.05
C ARG A 388 -23.43 4.55 -14.30
N ASN A 389 -24.35 3.83 -14.96
CA ASN A 389 -25.01 4.29 -16.20
C ASN A 389 -26.33 5.08 -16.02
N ARG A 390 -26.68 5.52 -14.80
CA ARG A 390 -27.92 6.30 -14.54
C ARG A 390 -27.71 7.78 -14.19
N GLY A 391 -26.52 8.32 -14.42
CA GLY A 391 -26.22 9.76 -14.29
C GLY A 391 -26.33 10.50 -15.63
N GLY A 392 -27.53 10.88 -16.07
CA GLY A 392 -27.76 11.67 -17.29
C GLY A 392 -29.24 12.08 -17.44
N PRO A 393 -29.57 13.26 -18.02
CA PRO A 393 -30.70 14.06 -17.53
C PRO A 393 -32.05 13.90 -18.27
N GLY A 394 -33.16 14.02 -17.53
CA GLY A 394 -34.52 14.21 -18.06
C GLY A 394 -35.65 13.81 -17.08
N GLY A 395 -36.60 14.71 -16.81
CA GLY A 395 -37.87 14.43 -16.11
C GLY A 395 -39.06 14.26 -17.08
N PRO A 396 -40.35 14.45 -16.69
CA PRO A 396 -40.88 14.86 -15.38
C PRO A 396 -42.12 14.06 -14.87
N GLY A 397 -42.61 14.39 -13.66
CA GLY A 397 -43.95 14.05 -13.13
C GLY A 397 -43.98 12.93 -12.07
N GLY A 398 -44.76 13.00 -10.98
CA GLY A 398 -45.58 14.09 -10.44
C GLY A 398 -46.27 13.65 -9.12
N GLY A 399 -46.65 14.57 -8.23
CA GLY A 399 -47.40 14.23 -6.99
C GLY A 399 -47.04 15.00 -5.71
N THR A 400 -47.46 16.26 -5.60
CA THR A 400 -47.65 17.03 -4.34
C THR A 400 -48.93 16.58 -3.61
N PRO A 401 -49.21 16.87 -2.31
CA PRO A 401 -48.91 18.10 -1.52
C PRO A 401 -48.39 17.83 -0.06
N ALA A 402 -48.06 18.77 0.84
CA ALA A 402 -47.63 20.19 0.90
C ALA A 402 -47.10 20.41 2.36
N GLN A 403 -46.56 21.53 2.87
CA GLN A 403 -46.43 22.95 2.48
C GLN A 403 -44.93 23.37 2.61
N GLY A 404 -44.45 24.62 2.80
CA GLY A 404 -45.09 25.93 2.97
C GLY A 404 -44.06 27.10 2.98
N TYR A 405 -44.40 28.17 2.24
CA TYR A 405 -43.99 29.59 2.33
C TYR A 405 -42.53 30.10 2.31
N GLY A 406 -42.25 30.98 1.32
CA GLY A 406 -41.23 32.05 1.31
C GLY A 406 -39.98 31.80 0.45
N GLY A 407 -39.52 32.66 -0.48
CA GLY A 407 -40.07 33.92 -0.99
C GLY A 407 -39.01 34.96 -1.43
N TYR A 408 -38.66 34.96 -2.74
CA TYR A 408 -38.01 36.01 -3.57
C TYR A 408 -36.46 36.09 -3.68
N PRO A 409 -35.88 36.68 -4.76
CA PRO A 409 -36.26 36.62 -6.19
C PRO A 409 -35.08 36.26 -7.15
N ASN A 410 -35.38 36.07 -8.44
CA ASN A 410 -34.47 35.67 -9.53
C ASN A 410 -33.28 36.61 -9.84
N GLN A 411 -32.19 36.03 -10.37
CA GLN A 411 -31.24 36.71 -11.27
C GLN A 411 -31.42 36.27 -12.74
N PRO A 412 -31.13 37.12 -13.74
CA PRO A 412 -31.37 36.83 -15.15
C PRO A 412 -30.30 35.92 -15.79
N GLN A 413 -30.72 35.07 -16.73
CA GLN A 413 -29.84 34.24 -17.55
C GLN A 413 -29.19 35.03 -18.70
N TYR A 414 -27.94 34.70 -19.04
CA TYR A 414 -27.30 35.13 -20.28
C TYR A 414 -27.40 34.02 -21.36
N PRO A 415 -27.53 34.38 -22.65
CA PRO A 415 -27.69 33.40 -23.73
C PRO A 415 -26.39 32.71 -24.16
N ALA A 416 -26.53 31.52 -24.72
CA ALA A 416 -25.42 30.71 -25.24
C ALA A 416 -24.90 31.20 -26.59
N ASN A 417 -23.59 31.03 -26.84
CA ASN A 417 -22.93 31.27 -28.13
C ASN A 417 -22.31 29.99 -28.71
N ALA A 418 -22.17 29.99 -30.04
CA ALA A 418 -21.82 28.83 -30.89
C ALA A 418 -20.33 28.42 -30.84
N PRO A 419 -19.94 27.23 -31.34
CA PRO A 419 -18.61 26.64 -31.09
C PRO A 419 -17.49 27.23 -31.96
N GLY A 420 -16.35 27.52 -31.33
CA GLY A 420 -15.10 27.98 -31.95
C GLY A 420 -14.10 26.84 -32.23
N GLN A 421 -13.19 27.10 -33.17
CA GLN A 421 -12.29 26.10 -33.77
C GLN A 421 -11.11 25.66 -32.86
N ALA A 422 -10.55 24.48 -33.15
CA ALA A 422 -9.37 23.94 -32.48
C ALA A 422 -8.07 24.67 -32.86
N PRO A 423 -7.11 24.84 -31.93
CA PRO A 423 -5.81 25.45 -32.21
C PRO A 423 -4.86 24.50 -32.94
N GLN A 424 -4.10 25.04 -33.90
CA GLN A 424 -3.06 24.34 -34.66
C GLN A 424 -1.70 24.41 -33.93
N ASN A 425 -0.87 23.37 -34.09
CA ASN A 425 0.51 23.35 -33.58
C ASN A 425 1.43 24.32 -34.34
N PRO A 426 2.36 25.03 -33.66
CA PRO A 426 3.47 25.73 -34.31
C PRO A 426 4.57 24.74 -34.78
N PRO A 427 5.35 25.08 -35.83
CA PRO A 427 6.27 24.15 -36.48
C PRO A 427 7.69 24.11 -35.85
N TYR A 428 8.42 23.05 -36.21
CA TYR A 428 9.79 22.73 -35.84
C TYR A 428 10.79 23.89 -35.98
N ALA A 429 11.61 24.11 -34.94
CA ALA A 429 12.85 24.88 -35.04
C ALA A 429 14.01 23.99 -35.53
N GLN A 430 14.77 24.46 -36.51
CA GLN A 430 15.94 23.76 -37.04
C GLN A 430 17.17 23.99 -36.14
N GLN A 431 18.00 22.95 -35.95
CA GLN A 431 19.33 23.09 -35.33
C GLN A 431 20.36 23.60 -36.35
N PRO A 432 21.28 24.49 -35.97
CA PRO A 432 22.46 24.81 -36.77
C PRO A 432 23.52 23.68 -36.69
N PRO A 433 24.35 23.50 -37.72
CA PRO A 433 25.29 22.38 -37.81
C PRO A 433 26.53 22.55 -36.93
N TYR A 434 27.04 21.42 -36.43
CA TYR A 434 28.38 21.31 -35.85
C TYR A 434 29.46 21.68 -36.88
N GLN A 435 30.40 22.54 -36.48
CA GLN A 435 31.77 22.52 -37.00
C GLN A 435 32.71 22.33 -35.81
N GLY A 436 33.59 21.35 -35.90
CA GLY A 436 34.63 21.12 -34.91
C GLY A 436 36.00 21.56 -35.43
N GLN A 437 36.83 22.07 -34.52
CA GLN A 437 38.29 21.89 -34.46
C GLN A 437 38.68 21.92 -32.97
#